data_AF-A0A2N1ZE74-F1
#
_entry.id   AF-A0A2N1ZE74-F1
#
_cell.length_a   1.000
_cell.length_b   1.000
_cell.length_c   1.000
_cell.angle_alpha   90.00
_cell.angle_beta   90.00
_cell.angle_gamma   90.00
#
_symmetry.space_group_name_H-M   'P 1'
#
loop_
_entity.id
_entity.type
_entity.pdbx_description
1 polymer ?
#
loop_
_entity_poly.entity_id
_entity_poly.type
_entity_poly.pdbx_seq_one_letter_code
_entity_poly.pdbx_strand_id
1 'polypeptide(L)'
;MKANNINPDVTEAVDQALEVFTTASVHNVLRERIRQIQEEGYTAEQDDLSLNIALAEAAGCYALAHRMETTVSGIQMKTSAFHRLWPWAPAEFKKRDQRRNWVIAAALLLAAIDQYDRAHSTTTQEDDHVDAE
;
A
#
# COMPACT_ATOMS: atom_id res chain seq x y z
N MET A 1 -18.65 17.75 39.20
CA MET A 1 -18.48 17.22 37.83
C MET A 1 -17.51 18.13 37.11
N LYS A 2 -16.27 17.69 36.83
CA LYS A 2 -15.29 18.49 36.08
C LYS A 2 -15.58 18.30 34.60
N ALA A 3 -15.88 19.39 33.89
CA ALA A 3 -15.99 19.37 32.44
C ALA A 3 -14.62 18.99 31.86
N ASN A 4 -14.58 17.91 31.07
CA ASN A 4 -13.37 17.48 30.39
C ASN A 4 -13.10 18.49 29.26
N ASN A 5 -12.20 19.44 29.51
CA ASN A 5 -11.89 20.52 28.59
C ASN A 5 -10.92 19.99 27.52
N ILE A 6 -11.44 19.23 26.56
CA ILE A 6 -10.66 18.72 25.44
C ILE A 6 -10.16 19.91 24.62
N ASN A 7 -8.85 19.93 24.32
CA ASN A 7 -8.20 21.00 23.59
C ASN A 7 -8.80 21.11 22.16
N PRO A 8 -9.34 22.28 21.76
CA PRO A 8 -9.98 22.45 20.44
C PRO A 8 -9.04 22.13 19.26
N ASP A 9 -7.73 22.30 19.43
CA ASP A 9 -6.69 21.96 18.43
C ASP A 9 -6.64 20.44 18.14
N VAL A 10 -6.87 19.61 19.18
CA VAL A 10 -6.92 18.16 19.04
C VAL A 10 -8.20 17.71 18.34
N THR A 11 -9.33 18.37 18.63
CA THR A 11 -10.61 18.07 17.98
C THR A 11 -10.55 18.37 16.48
N GLU A 12 -9.99 19.53 16.10
CA GLU A 12 -9.84 19.91 14.69
C GLU A 12 -8.92 18.95 13.92
N ALA A 13 -7.79 18.53 14.53
CA ALA A 13 -6.90 17.54 13.93
C ALA A 13 -7.58 16.17 13.71
N VAL A 14 -8.43 15.75 14.66
CA VAL A 14 -9.21 14.51 14.54
C VAL A 14 -10.26 14.61 13.44
N ASP A 15 -10.99 15.72 13.35
CA ASP A 15 -12.02 15.91 12.31
C ASP A 15 -11.42 15.97 10.91
N GLN A 16 -10.28 16.65 10.75
CA GLN A 16 -9.53 16.66 9.47
C GLN A 16 -9.03 15.26 9.09
N ALA A 17 -8.53 14.48 10.06
CA ALA A 17 -8.14 13.10 9.81
C ALA A 17 -9.35 12.23 9.41
N LEU A 18 -10.49 12.38 10.09
CA LEU A 18 -11.73 11.68 9.77
C LEU A 18 -12.24 12.05 8.36
N GLU A 19 -12.13 13.30 7.94
CA GLU A 19 -12.48 13.72 6.59
C GLU A 19 -11.60 13.01 5.53
N VAL A 20 -10.29 12.87 5.78
CA VAL A 20 -9.39 12.10 4.92
C VAL A 20 -9.80 10.63 4.86
N PHE A 21 -10.10 10.01 6.01
CA PHE A 21 -10.50 8.61 6.10
C PHE A 21 -11.90 8.30 5.55
N THR A 22 -12.76 9.32 5.40
CA THR A 22 -14.10 9.20 4.80
C THR A 22 -14.11 9.45 3.28
N THR A 23 -12.96 9.81 2.69
CA THR A 23 -12.87 9.98 1.23
C THR A 23 -13.09 8.66 0.49
N ALA A 24 -13.78 8.74 -0.66
CA ALA A 24 -14.03 7.58 -1.50
C ALA A 24 -12.74 6.85 -1.93
N SER A 25 -11.62 7.58 -2.08
CA SER A 25 -10.30 7.00 -2.39
C SER A 25 -9.84 6.02 -1.32
N VAL A 26 -9.85 6.44 -0.04
CA VAL A 26 -9.40 5.58 1.08
C VAL A 26 -10.27 4.33 1.17
N HIS A 27 -11.59 4.48 1.10
CA HIS A 27 -12.51 3.34 1.09
C HIS A 27 -12.25 2.35 -0.06
N ASN A 28 -11.87 2.84 -1.24
CA ASN A 28 -11.58 1.95 -2.37
C ASN A 28 -10.26 1.19 -2.17
N VAL A 29 -9.23 1.83 -1.62
CA VAL A 29 -7.95 1.16 -1.31
C VAL A 29 -8.13 0.08 -0.24
N LEU A 30 -8.83 0.39 0.85
CA LEU A 30 -9.10 -0.58 1.92
C LEU A 30 -9.95 -1.75 1.41
N ARG A 31 -10.99 -1.48 0.61
CA ARG A 31 -11.82 -2.54 0.02
C ARG A 31 -11.01 -3.44 -0.91
N GLU A 32 -10.14 -2.87 -1.73
CA GLU A 32 -9.29 -3.65 -2.62
C GLU A 32 -8.29 -4.50 -1.82
N ARG A 33 -7.71 -3.97 -0.74
CA ARG A 33 -6.84 -4.76 0.13
C ARG A 33 -7.58 -5.93 0.77
N ILE A 34 -8.78 -5.70 1.29
CA ILE A 34 -9.64 -6.77 1.83
C ILE A 34 -9.94 -7.81 0.75
N ARG A 35 -10.25 -7.38 -0.48
CA ARG A 35 -10.51 -8.27 -1.61
C ARG A 35 -9.29 -9.15 -1.94
N GLN A 36 -8.09 -8.57 -2.00
CA GLN A 36 -6.85 -9.33 -2.23
C GLN A 36 -6.63 -10.41 -1.17
N ILE A 37 -6.90 -10.09 0.11
CA ILE A 37 -6.80 -11.06 1.20
C ILE A 37 -7.85 -12.16 1.05
N GLN A 38 -9.13 -11.79 0.84
CA GLN A 38 -10.26 -12.73 0.88
C GLN A 38 -10.40 -13.58 -0.38
N GLU A 39 -10.13 -13.01 -1.55
CA GLU A 39 -10.34 -13.68 -2.84
C GLU A 39 -9.05 -14.28 -3.41
N GLU A 40 -7.89 -13.67 -3.13
CA GLU A 40 -6.60 -14.09 -3.70
C GLU A 40 -5.67 -14.75 -2.67
N GLY A 41 -6.02 -14.68 -1.38
CA GLY A 41 -5.22 -15.28 -0.30
C GLY A 41 -3.93 -14.53 0.01
N TYR A 42 -3.79 -13.27 -0.41
CA TYR A 42 -2.61 -12.44 -0.12
C TYR A 42 -2.66 -11.90 1.31
N THR A 43 -2.52 -12.80 2.29
CA THR A 43 -2.47 -12.48 3.72
C THR A 43 -1.14 -11.83 4.09
N ALA A 44 -1.06 -11.23 5.28
CA ALA A 44 0.20 -10.67 5.80
C ALA A 44 1.33 -11.72 5.84
N GLU A 45 1.00 -12.97 6.18
CA GLU A 45 1.97 -14.06 6.22
C GLU A 45 2.45 -14.44 4.82
N GLN A 46 1.57 -14.44 3.81
CA GLN A 46 1.98 -14.65 2.42
C GLN A 46 2.83 -13.51 1.88
N ASP A 47 2.48 -12.28 2.24
CA ASP A 47 3.24 -11.10 1.89
C ASP A 47 4.65 -11.17 2.48
N ASP A 48 4.80 -11.59 3.74
CA ASP A 48 6.10 -11.74 4.40
C ASP A 48 7.00 -12.82 3.76
N LEU A 49 6.42 -13.79 3.04
CA LEU A 49 7.15 -14.78 2.25
C LEU A 49 7.61 -14.25 0.88
N SER A 50 7.06 -13.13 0.42
CA SER A 50 7.47 -12.51 -0.84
C SER A 50 8.83 -11.81 -0.67
N LEU A 51 9.59 -11.68 -1.77
CA LEU A 51 10.81 -10.88 -1.74
C LEU A 51 10.47 -9.46 -1.24
N ASN A 52 11.28 -8.89 -0.34
CA ASN A 52 11.00 -7.62 0.37
C ASN A 52 10.61 -6.43 -0.52
N ILE A 53 10.87 -6.47 -1.82
CA ILE A 53 10.52 -5.41 -2.78
C ILE A 53 9.41 -5.79 -3.77
N ALA A 54 9.01 -7.06 -3.84
CA ALA A 54 8.09 -7.55 -4.87
C ALA A 54 6.74 -6.83 -4.82
N LEU A 55 6.15 -6.65 -3.63
CA LEU A 55 4.88 -5.93 -3.48
C LEU A 55 5.00 -4.47 -3.95
N ALA A 56 6.11 -3.81 -3.65
CA ALA A 56 6.38 -2.43 -4.09
C ALA A 56 6.61 -2.35 -5.61
N GLU A 57 7.32 -3.31 -6.19
CA GLU A 57 7.51 -3.42 -7.63
C GLU A 57 6.19 -3.64 -8.37
N ALA A 58 5.35 -4.54 -7.86
CA ALA A 58 4.00 -4.78 -8.37
C ALA A 58 3.11 -3.53 -8.28
N ALA A 59 3.20 -2.80 -7.16
CA ALA A 59 2.51 -1.52 -6.99
C ALA A 59 2.95 -0.50 -8.05
N GLY A 60 4.25 -0.38 -8.30
CA GLY A 60 4.81 0.48 -9.35
C GLY A 60 4.31 0.12 -10.75
N CYS A 61 4.22 -1.18 -11.06
CA CYS A 61 3.68 -1.66 -12.33
C CYS A 61 2.24 -1.21 -12.55
N TYR A 62 1.36 -1.36 -11.55
CA TYR A 62 -0.02 -0.90 -11.63
C TYR A 62 -0.11 0.63 -11.68
N ALA A 63 0.68 1.35 -10.88
CA ALA A 63 0.67 2.81 -10.83
C ALA A 63 0.97 3.44 -12.20
N LEU A 64 1.86 2.80 -12.97
CA LEU A 64 2.39 3.31 -14.24
C LEU A 64 1.84 2.58 -15.46
N ALA A 65 0.87 1.67 -15.31
CA ALA A 65 0.29 0.85 -16.37
C ALA A 65 -0.30 1.63 -17.58
N HIS A 66 -0.48 2.95 -17.43
CA HIS A 66 -1.03 3.84 -18.45
C HIS A 66 -0.03 4.91 -18.95
N ARG A 67 1.20 4.95 -18.44
CA ARG A 67 2.17 6.01 -18.78
C ARG A 67 2.67 6.01 -20.23
N MET A 68 2.39 4.97 -21.03
CA MET A 68 2.89 4.85 -22.41
C MET A 68 1.88 4.17 -23.34
N GLU A 69 0.62 4.63 -23.34
CA GLU A 69 -0.29 4.37 -24.47
C GLU A 69 -0.08 5.34 -25.65
N THR A 70 0.81 6.32 -25.51
CA THR A 70 1.17 7.24 -26.59
C THR A 70 2.28 6.63 -27.45
N THR A 71 1.92 6.35 -28.70
CA THR A 71 2.82 5.97 -29.78
C THR A 71 3.90 7.04 -29.96
N VAL A 72 5.14 6.78 -29.55
CA VAL A 72 6.29 7.56 -30.00
C VAL A 72 6.70 6.98 -31.36
N SER A 73 6.52 7.75 -32.43
CA SER A 73 7.00 7.43 -33.79
C SER A 73 6.43 6.15 -34.44
N GLY A 74 5.13 5.87 -34.30
CA GLY A 74 4.49 4.70 -34.95
C GLY A 74 4.87 3.34 -34.33
N ILE A 75 5.81 3.31 -33.39
CA ILE A 75 6.19 2.11 -32.65
C ILE A 75 5.37 2.12 -31.36
N GLN A 76 4.44 1.18 -31.28
CA GLN A 76 3.74 0.90 -30.03
C GLN A 76 4.80 0.35 -29.06
N MET A 77 5.39 1.23 -28.23
CA MET A 77 6.17 0.82 -27.06
C MET A 77 5.19 0.11 -26.12
N LYS A 78 4.88 -1.15 -26.43
CA LYS A 78 4.10 -2.04 -25.59
C LYS A 78 4.76 -2.04 -24.23
N THR A 79 4.28 -1.23 -23.28
CA THR A 79 4.24 -1.50 -21.83
C THR A 79 5.51 -2.08 -21.15
N SER A 80 6.68 -2.06 -21.80
CA SER A 80 7.72 -3.07 -21.54
C SER A 80 8.65 -2.67 -20.42
N ALA A 81 8.84 -1.38 -20.17
CA ALA A 81 9.77 -0.93 -19.14
C ALA A 81 9.28 -1.28 -17.74
N PHE A 82 8.00 -1.03 -17.47
CA PHE A 82 7.42 -1.29 -16.15
C PHE A 82 6.98 -2.76 -15.99
N HIS A 83 6.52 -3.44 -17.05
CA HIS A 83 6.25 -4.89 -16.98
C HIS A 83 7.51 -5.71 -16.65
N ARG A 84 8.72 -5.22 -16.98
CA ARG A 84 9.97 -5.88 -16.58
C ARG A 84 10.20 -5.88 -15.07
N LEU A 85 9.56 -4.97 -14.33
CA LEU A 85 9.60 -4.91 -12.88
C LEU A 85 8.51 -5.78 -12.25
N TRP A 86 7.62 -6.39 -13.04
CA TRP A 86 6.59 -7.25 -12.47
C TRP A 86 7.25 -8.49 -11.84
N PRO A 87 7.09 -8.72 -10.53
CA PRO A 87 7.89 -9.71 -9.80
C PRO A 87 7.42 -11.15 -9.98
N TRP A 88 6.21 -11.35 -10.50
CA TRP A 88 5.58 -12.67 -10.69
C TRP A 88 5.48 -13.05 -12.16
N ALA A 89 4.77 -14.14 -12.48
CA ALA A 89 4.62 -14.56 -13.86
C ALA A 89 3.96 -13.45 -14.70
N PRO A 90 4.46 -13.13 -15.91
CA PRO A 90 3.90 -12.07 -16.74
C PRO A 90 2.40 -12.22 -17.05
N ALA A 91 1.90 -13.46 -17.08
CA ALA A 91 0.49 -13.77 -17.32
C ALA A 91 -0.43 -13.39 -16.14
N GLU A 92 0.11 -13.21 -14.94
CA GLU A 92 -0.63 -12.82 -13.75
C GLU A 92 -0.92 -11.31 -13.71
N PHE A 93 -0.18 -10.51 -14.48
CA PHE A 93 -0.45 -9.09 -14.60
C PHE A 93 -1.74 -8.85 -15.41
N LYS A 94 -2.78 -8.33 -14.74
CA LYS A 94 -4.09 -8.06 -15.33
C LYS A 94 -4.37 -6.56 -15.33
N LYS A 95 -3.90 -5.85 -16.36
CA LYS A 95 -4.18 -4.42 -16.56
C LYS A 95 -5.70 -4.16 -16.48
N ARG A 96 -6.09 -3.19 -15.65
CA ARG A 96 -7.44 -2.62 -15.57
C ARG A 96 -7.46 -1.19 -16.09
N ASP A 97 -8.60 -0.52 -15.95
CA ASP A 97 -8.72 0.92 -16.14
C ASP A 97 -7.80 1.71 -15.20
N GLN A 98 -7.48 2.95 -15.59
CA GLN A 98 -6.46 3.76 -14.91
C GLN A 98 -6.74 3.96 -13.43
N ARG A 99 -7.99 4.34 -13.10
CA ARG A 99 -8.36 4.57 -11.71
C ARG A 99 -8.27 3.29 -10.89
N ARG A 100 -8.75 2.17 -11.42
CA ARG A 100 -8.68 0.88 -10.72
C ARG A 100 -7.24 0.41 -10.53
N ASN A 101 -6.37 0.59 -11.52
CA ASN A 101 -4.95 0.27 -11.36
C ASN A 101 -4.30 1.10 -10.24
N TRP A 102 -4.64 2.39 -10.09
CA TRP A 102 -4.13 3.18 -8.96
C TRP A 102 -4.64 2.71 -7.61
N VAL A 103 -5.89 2.26 -7.53
CA VAL A 103 -6.43 1.66 -6.30
C VAL A 103 -5.70 0.35 -5.97
N ILE A 104 -5.47 -0.52 -6.96
CA ILE A 104 -4.70 -1.76 -6.79
C ILE A 104 -3.26 -1.44 -6.37
N ALA A 105 -2.62 -0.47 -7.01
CA ALA A 105 -1.26 -0.05 -6.69
C ALA A 105 -1.15 0.44 -5.24
N ALA A 106 -2.08 1.28 -4.80
CA ALA A 106 -2.11 1.77 -3.42
C ALA A 106 -2.35 0.64 -2.41
N ALA A 107 -3.21 -0.33 -2.71
CA ALA A 107 -3.44 -1.49 -1.85
C ALA A 107 -2.20 -2.40 -1.74
N LEU A 108 -1.48 -2.62 -2.84
CA LEU A 108 -0.21 -3.36 -2.85
C LEU A 108 0.90 -2.61 -2.11
N LEU A 109 0.95 -1.27 -2.25
CA LEU A 109 1.93 -0.46 -1.52
C LEU A 109 1.65 -0.44 -0.01
N LEU A 110 0.37 -0.44 0.40
CA LEU A 110 0.00 -0.62 1.80
C LEU A 110 0.55 -1.94 2.35
N ALA A 111 0.36 -3.05 1.61
CA ALA A 111 0.90 -4.35 1.98
C ALA A 111 2.44 -4.36 2.06
N ALA A 112 3.11 -3.66 1.13
CA ALA A 112 4.57 -3.52 1.13
C ALA A 112 5.09 -2.72 2.34
N ILE A 113 4.38 -1.66 2.75
CA ILE A 113 4.70 -0.90 3.96
C ILE A 113 4.51 -1.78 5.19
N ASP A 114 3.39 -2.50 5.28
CA ASP A 114 3.13 -3.39 6.41
C ASP A 114 4.20 -4.50 6.52
N GLN A 115 4.62 -5.07 5.38
CA GLN A 115 5.72 -6.05 5.31
C GLN A 115 7.04 -5.42 5.79
N TYR A 116 7.37 -4.22 5.31
CA TYR A 116 8.58 -3.50 5.69
C TYR A 116 8.60 -3.19 7.19
N ASP A 117 7.50 -2.68 7.74
CA ASP A 117 7.38 -2.33 9.15
C ASP A 117 7.49 -3.57 10.05
N ARG A 118 6.88 -4.71 9.67
CA ARG A 118 7.06 -5.99 10.38
C ARG A 118 8.51 -6.48 10.35
N ALA A 119 9.19 -6.36 9.20
CA ALA A 119 10.59 -6.76 9.08
C ALA A 119 11.55 -5.88 9.90
N HIS A 120 11.20 -4.62 10.17
CA HIS A 120 12.08 -3.64 10.83
C HIS A 120 11.64 -3.26 12.26
N SER A 121 10.55 -3.81 12.78
CA SER A 121 10.06 -3.54 14.14
C SER A 121 10.80 -4.33 15.24
N THR A 122 11.91 -5.00 14.93
CA THR A 122 12.75 -5.66 15.93
C THR A 122 13.88 -4.73 16.38
N THR A 123 13.63 -3.87 17.38
CA THR A 123 14.57 -3.30 18.40
C THR A 123 13.88 -2.10 19.06
N THR A 124 13.31 -2.25 20.27
CA THR A 124 13.24 -1.27 21.41
C THR A 124 12.38 -1.84 22.56
N GLN A 125 12.62 -3.09 22.96
CA GLN A 125 12.11 -3.64 24.22
C GLN A 125 13.22 -4.55 24.77
N GLU A 126 13.61 -4.33 26.03
CA GLU A 126 14.74 -4.94 26.78
C GLU A 126 16.08 -4.17 26.77
N ASP A 127 16.07 -2.99 27.42
CA ASP A 127 17.14 -2.57 28.33
C ASP A 127 16.51 -1.77 29.50
N ASP A 128 15.40 -2.30 30.04
CA ASP A 128 14.97 -1.97 31.41
C ASP A 128 15.63 -2.99 32.35
N HIS A 129 16.97 -3.02 32.39
CA HIS A 129 17.64 -3.57 33.56
C HIS A 129 17.67 -2.48 34.64
N VAL A 130 16.60 -2.50 35.43
CA VAL A 130 16.57 -2.01 36.79
C VAL A 130 17.67 -2.72 37.56
N ASP A 131 18.73 -1.99 37.89
CA ASP A 131 19.47 -2.20 39.13
C ASP A 131 19.52 -0.86 39.86
N ALA A 132 18.59 -0.75 40.81
CA ALA A 132 18.70 0.17 41.93
C ALA A 132 19.52 -0.54 43.01
N GLU A 133 20.69 0.01 43.33
CA GLU A 133 21.15 0.34 44.70
C GLU A 133 22.43 1.20 44.66
#